data_AF-A0A2T0TMV8-F1
#
_entry.id   AF-A0A2T0TMV8-F1
#
_cell.length_a   1.000
_cell.length_b   1.000
_cell.length_c   1.000
_cell.angle_alpha   90.00
_cell.angle_beta   90.00
_cell.angle_gamma   90.00
#
_symmetry.space_group_name_H-M   'P 1'
#
loop_
_entity.id
_entity.type
_entity.pdbx_description
1 polymer ?
#
loop_
_entity_poly.entity_id
_entity_poly.type
_entity_poly.pdbx_seq_one_letter_code
_entity_poly.pdbx_strand_id
1 'polypeptide(L)'
;MSAPTTVSPVTSRPAKINYLDYTRVVLTLLVILHHVCITYGAPGGWYFRQPTTQLAARFGLTLFVATNQSFFMGLFFLLSAYFVEPAYQRKRAAGFMTSR
;
A
#
# COMPACT_ATOMS: atom_id res chain seq x y z
N MET A 1 11.39 56.03 -10.46
CA MET A 1 11.92 54.67 -10.74
C MET A 1 11.29 53.73 -9.73
N SER A 2 10.18 53.07 -10.08
CA SER A 2 9.45 52.17 -9.18
C SER A 2 9.89 50.73 -9.48
N ALA A 3 10.37 50.03 -8.45
CA ALA A 3 10.93 48.69 -8.54
C ALA A 3 9.88 47.63 -8.97
N PRO A 4 10.30 46.56 -9.66
CA PRO A 4 9.40 45.50 -10.10
C PRO A 4 9.01 44.61 -8.91
N THR A 5 7.71 44.47 -8.68
CA THR A 5 7.14 43.57 -7.67
C THR A 5 7.33 42.11 -8.12
N THR A 6 8.26 41.40 -7.51
CA THR A 6 8.46 39.96 -7.72
C THR A 6 7.36 39.17 -7.03
N VAL A 7 6.34 38.78 -7.79
CA VAL A 7 5.34 37.79 -7.35
C VAL A 7 6.02 36.41 -7.25
N SER A 8 6.13 35.91 -6.03
CA SER A 8 6.63 34.55 -5.78
C SER A 8 5.61 33.51 -6.29
N PRO A 9 6.04 32.43 -6.98
CA PRO A 9 5.11 31.43 -7.47
C PRO A 9 4.51 30.66 -6.30
N VAL A 10 3.21 30.81 -6.08
CA VAL A 10 2.45 29.97 -5.15
C VAL A 10 2.50 28.55 -5.69
N THR A 11 3.33 27.71 -5.10
CA THR A 11 3.39 26.28 -5.45
C THR A 11 2.10 25.64 -4.95
N SER A 12 1.12 25.46 -5.83
CA SER A 12 -0.11 24.77 -5.47
C SER A 12 0.24 23.32 -5.12
N ARG A 13 0.02 22.95 -3.85
CA ARG A 13 0.24 21.58 -3.40
C ARG A 13 -0.73 20.69 -4.20
N PRO A 14 -0.26 19.66 -4.92
CA PRO A 14 -1.16 18.80 -5.65
C PRO A 14 -2.21 18.24 -4.70
N ALA A 15 -3.48 18.32 -5.07
CA ALA A 15 -4.59 17.82 -4.26
C ALA A 15 -4.32 16.35 -3.91
N LYS A 16 -4.23 16.04 -2.61
CA LYS A 16 -4.06 14.65 -2.17
C LYS A 16 -5.32 13.88 -2.53
N ILE A 17 -5.13 12.76 -3.22
CA ILE A 17 -6.21 11.86 -3.58
C ILE A 17 -6.49 10.99 -2.35
N ASN A 18 -7.35 11.48 -1.45
CA ASN A 18 -7.61 10.85 -0.15
C ASN A 18 -8.07 9.38 -0.25
N TYR A 19 -8.81 9.03 -1.31
CA TYR A 19 -9.31 7.67 -1.52
C TYR A 19 -8.20 6.62 -1.60
N LEU A 20 -7.11 6.92 -2.31
CA LEU A 20 -6.02 5.95 -2.48
C LEU A 20 -5.19 5.76 -1.21
N ASP A 21 -5.09 6.81 -0.39
CA ASP A 21 -4.48 6.74 0.93
C ASP A 21 -5.31 5.84 1.86
N TYR A 22 -6.64 5.94 1.84
CA TYR A 22 -7.50 5.03 2.60
C TYR A 22 -7.38 3.57 2.13
N THR A 23 -7.34 3.32 0.82
CA THR A 23 -7.15 1.96 0.29
C THR A 23 -5.83 1.34 0.77
N ARG A 24 -4.74 2.12 0.82
CA ARG A 24 -3.47 1.66 1.38
C ARG A 24 -3.60 1.27 2.84
N VAL A 25 -4.24 2.12 3.65
CA VAL A 25 -4.45 1.86 5.08
C VAL A 25 -5.26 0.57 5.27
N VAL A 26 -6.36 0.41 4.53
CA VAL A 26 -7.19 -0.80 4.58
C VAL A 26 -6.37 -2.04 4.20
N LEU A 27 -5.59 -1.97 3.11
CA LEU A 27 -4.72 -3.07 2.70
C LEU A 27 -3.68 -3.41 3.78
N THR A 28 -3.03 -2.41 4.39
CA THR A 28 -2.06 -2.64 5.48
C THR A 28 -2.72 -3.30 6.69
N LEU A 29 -3.92 -2.88 7.08
CA LEU A 29 -4.67 -3.52 8.16
C LEU A 29 -5.01 -4.98 7.83
N LEU A 30 -5.40 -5.26 6.58
CA LEU A 30 -5.62 -6.63 6.11
C LEU A 30 -4.33 -7.47 6.15
N VAL A 31 -3.15 -6.89 5.94
CA VAL A 31 -1.85 -7.62 6.04
C VAL A 31 -1.71 -8.14 7.46
N ILE A 32 -1.88 -7.24 8.42
CA ILE A 32 -1.71 -7.54 9.84
C ILE A 32 -2.70 -8.63 10.25
N LEU A 33 -3.98 -8.48 9.87
CA LEU A 33 -5.01 -9.46 10.18
C LEU A 33 -4.72 -10.84 9.55
N HIS A 34 -4.23 -10.87 8.30
CA HIS A 34 -3.84 -12.11 7.64
C HIS A 34 -2.74 -12.86 8.40
N HIS A 35 -1.69 -12.15 8.83
CA HIS A 35 -0.62 -12.75 9.64
C HIS A 35 -1.10 -13.23 11.00
N VAL A 36 -1.98 -12.46 11.65
CA VAL A 36 -2.64 -12.86 12.91
C VAL A 36 -3.41 -14.17 12.71
N CYS A 37 -4.17 -14.32 11.62
CA CYS A 37 -4.88 -15.56 11.32
C CYS A 37 -3.96 -16.77 11.10
N ILE A 38 -2.78 -16.58 10.47
CA ILE A 38 -1.76 -17.63 10.31
C ILE A 38 -1.23 -18.10 11.67
N THR A 39 -1.01 -17.18 12.61
CA THR A 39 -0.55 -17.50 13.97
C THR A 39 -1.55 -18.35 14.74
N TYR A 40 -2.85 -18.07 14.61
CA TYR A 40 -3.91 -18.72 15.41
C TYR A 40 -4.53 -19.99 14.80
N GLY A 41 -4.23 -20.33 13.54
CA GLY A 41 -4.66 -21.63 12.99
C GLY A 41 -4.80 -21.73 11.47
N ALA A 42 -4.63 -20.66 10.69
CA ALA A 42 -4.65 -20.78 9.24
C ALA A 42 -3.37 -21.45 8.69
N PRO A 43 -3.43 -22.11 7.52
CA PRO A 43 -2.24 -22.58 6.81
C PRO A 43 -1.39 -21.39 6.36
N GLY A 44 -0.10 -21.44 6.69
CA GLY A 44 0.89 -20.40 6.37
C GLY A 44 2.23 -20.70 7.04
N GLY A 45 3.32 -20.13 6.50
CA GLY A 45 4.66 -20.29 7.06
C GLY A 45 4.94 -19.26 8.15
N TRP A 46 5.13 -19.71 9.39
CA TRP A 46 5.55 -18.85 10.51
C TRP A 46 6.18 -19.67 11.64
N TYR A 47 7.11 -19.07 12.40
CA TYR A 47 7.85 -19.74 13.47
C TYR A 47 7.01 -20.01 14.73
N PHE A 48 6.09 -19.09 15.08
CA PHE A 48 5.25 -19.19 16.28
C PHE A 48 3.79 -19.53 15.95
N ARG A 49 3.34 -20.73 16.31
CA ARG A 49 1.98 -21.21 15.98
C ARG A 49 1.26 -21.64 17.23
N GLN A 50 0.08 -21.07 17.47
CA GLN A 50 -0.83 -21.49 18.54
C GLN A 50 -2.14 -21.96 17.90
N PRO A 51 -2.15 -23.14 17.27
CA PRO A 51 -3.28 -23.57 16.48
C PRO A 51 -4.45 -23.91 17.40
N THR A 52 -5.57 -23.21 17.20
CA THR A 52 -6.83 -23.50 17.90
C THR A 52 -7.23 -24.97 17.71
N THR A 53 -7.77 -25.63 18.73
CA THR A 53 -8.24 -27.02 18.69
C THR A 53 -9.58 -27.21 17.98
N GLN A 54 -10.36 -26.13 17.85
CA GLN A 54 -11.66 -26.15 17.20
C GLN A 54 -11.55 -26.17 15.66
N LEU A 55 -12.07 -27.24 15.06
CA LEU A 55 -12.02 -27.45 13.60
C LEU A 55 -12.79 -26.38 12.82
N ALA A 56 -13.97 -25.97 13.31
CA ALA A 56 -14.77 -24.93 12.67
C ALA A 56 -14.03 -23.58 12.59
N ALA A 57 -13.31 -23.20 13.65
CA ALA A 57 -12.50 -21.99 13.68
C ALA A 57 -11.36 -22.05 12.66
N ARG A 58 -10.67 -23.20 12.54
CA ARG A 58 -9.62 -23.41 11.52
C ARG A 58 -10.14 -23.27 10.10
N PHE A 59 -11.32 -23.81 9.80
CA PHE A 59 -11.93 -23.67 8.48
C PHE A 59 -12.24 -22.19 8.16
N GLY A 60 -12.84 -21.45 9.09
CA GLY A 60 -13.11 -20.02 8.92
C GLY A 60 -11.83 -19.20 8.71
N LEU A 61 -10.80 -19.44 9.53
CA LEU A 61 -9.49 -18.80 9.41
C LEU A 61 -8.81 -19.13 8.07
N THR A 62 -8.94 -20.36 7.60
CA THR A 62 -8.35 -20.81 6.32
C THR A 62 -9.05 -20.15 5.14
N LEU A 63 -10.38 -20.12 5.14
CA LEU A 63 -11.16 -19.45 4.09
C LEU A 63 -10.80 -17.96 4.03
N PHE A 64 -10.73 -17.29 5.19
CA PHE A 64 -10.31 -15.91 5.26
C PHE A 64 -8.90 -15.69 4.68
N VAL A 65 -7.91 -16.48 5.07
CA VAL A 65 -6.53 -16.39 4.56
C VAL A 65 -6.47 -16.68 3.07
N ALA A 66 -7.17 -17.70 2.58
CA ALA A 66 -7.21 -18.05 1.15
C ALA A 66 -7.85 -16.93 0.30
N THR A 67 -8.94 -16.33 0.77
CA THR A 67 -9.56 -15.18 0.11
C THR A 67 -8.62 -13.99 0.09
N ASN A 68 -7.95 -13.65 1.20
CA ASN A 68 -6.94 -12.59 1.16
C ASN A 68 -5.82 -12.93 0.16
N GLN A 69 -5.29 -14.15 0.20
CA GLN A 69 -4.17 -14.55 -0.66
C GLN A 69 -4.47 -14.45 -2.17
N SER A 70 -5.73 -14.58 -2.59
CA SER A 70 -6.10 -14.53 -4.02
C SER A 70 -6.04 -13.14 -4.66
N PHE A 71 -6.38 -12.08 -3.92
CA PHE A 71 -6.45 -10.72 -4.46
C PHE A 71 -5.39 -9.77 -3.89
N PHE A 72 -4.84 -10.08 -2.71
CA PHE A 72 -4.06 -9.12 -1.94
C PHE A 72 -2.78 -8.70 -2.65
N MET A 73 -2.00 -9.68 -3.12
CA MET A 73 -0.77 -9.40 -3.88
C MET A 73 -1.07 -8.66 -5.19
N GLY A 74 -2.16 -9.03 -5.88
CA GLY A 74 -2.60 -8.35 -7.10
C GLY A 74 -2.95 -6.88 -6.88
N LEU A 75 -3.71 -6.57 -5.82
CA LEU A 75 -4.05 -5.20 -5.46
C LEU A 75 -2.83 -4.38 -5.08
N PHE A 76 -1.85 -4.95 -4.36
CA PHE A 76 -0.60 -4.25 -4.05
C PHE A 76 0.20 -3.90 -5.31
N PHE A 77 0.28 -4.81 -6.27
CA PHE A 77 0.94 -4.52 -7.55
C PHE A 77 0.20 -3.46 -8.36
N LEU A 78 -1.13 -3.54 -8.44
CA LEU A 78 -1.96 -2.53 -9.09
C LEU A 78 -1.74 -1.15 -8.47
N LEU A 79 -1.78 -1.07 -7.14
CA LEU A 79 -1.55 0.17 -6.41
C LEU A 79 -0.13 0.69 -6.68
N SER A 80 0.88 -0.18 -6.61
CA SER A 80 2.27 0.18 -6.91
C SER A 80 2.39 0.78 -8.32
N ALA A 81 1.86 0.10 -9.34
CA ALA A 81 1.85 0.59 -10.73
C ALA A 81 1.12 1.92 -10.87
N TYR A 82 -0.01 2.11 -10.18
CA TYR A 82 -0.74 3.39 -10.19
C TYR A 82 0.11 4.55 -9.65
N PHE A 83 0.92 4.31 -8.62
CA PHE A 83 1.81 5.31 -8.04
C PHE A 83 3.16 5.45 -8.76
N VAL A 84 3.49 4.54 -9.70
CA VAL A 84 4.71 4.63 -10.52
C VAL A 84 4.63 5.82 -11.49
N GLU A 85 3.48 6.08 -12.14
CA GLU A 85 3.36 7.15 -13.14
C GLU A 85 3.68 8.55 -12.55
N PRO A 86 3.06 9.01 -11.43
CA PRO A 86 3.37 10.31 -10.84
C PRO A 86 4.77 10.39 -10.22
N ALA A 87 5.37 9.26 -9.84
CA ALA A 87 6.73 9.19 -9.33
C ALA A 87 7.76 9.27 -10.46
N TYR A 88 7.48 8.62 -11.60
CA TYR A 88 8.29 8.64 -12.81
C TYR A 88 8.33 10.04 -13.41
N GLN A 89 7.20 10.74 -13.51
CA GLN A 89 7.15 12.12 -14.00
C GLN A 89 7.94 13.09 -13.09
N ARG A 90 7.88 12.92 -11.77
CA ARG A 90 8.71 13.70 -10.82
C ARG A 90 10.20 13.39 -10.92
N LYS A 91 10.57 12.13 -11.15
CA LYS A 91 11.98 11.73 -11.35
C LYS A 91 12.53 12.20 -12.71
N ARG A 92 11.72 12.26 -13.76
CA ARG A 92 12.11 12.89 -15.04
C ARG A 92 12.41 14.36 -14.85
N ALA A 93 11.61 15.10 -14.09
CA ALA A 93 11.87 16.49 -13.76
C ALA A 93 13.16 16.68 -12.91
N ALA A 94 13.50 15.71 -12.06
CA ALA A 94 14.70 15.74 -11.21
C ALA A 94 15.96 15.13 -11.86
N GLY A 95 15.87 14.61 -13.09
CA GLY A 95 16.94 13.79 -13.69
C GLY A 95 17.11 13.95 -15.20
N PHE A 96 16.70 15.08 -15.78
CA PHE A 96 16.94 15.35 -17.21
C PHE A 96 18.07 16.35 -17.48
N MET A 97 18.77 16.82 -16.46
CA MET A 97 19.95 17.66 -16.62
C MET A 97 21.08 17.15 -15.73
N THR A 98 22.09 16.55 -16.36
CA THR A 98 23.43 16.32 -15.80
C THR A 98 23.54 15.29 -14.67
N SER A 99 23.96 14.08 -15.04
CA SER A 99 25.32 13.62 -14.76
C SER A 99 25.66 12.41 -15.64
N ARG A 100 26.28 12.72 -16.79
CA ARG A 100 27.03 11.85 -17.73
C ARG A 100 26.47 10.48 -18.09
#